data_AF-A0A536D484-F1
#
_entry.id   AF-A0A536D484-F1
#
_cell.length_a   1.000
_cell.length_b   1.000
_cell.length_c   1.000
_cell.angle_alpha   90.00
_cell.angle_beta   90.00
_cell.angle_gamma   90.00
#
_symmetry.space_group_name_H-M   'P 1'
#
loop_
_entity.id
_entity.type
_entity.pdbx_description
1 polymer ?
#
loop_
_entity_poly.entity_id
_entity_poly.type
_entity_poly.pdbx_seq_one_letter_code
_entity_poly.pdbx_strand_id
1 'polypeptide(L)'
;MSASHAAGVRLLGMAQSALGAALAMPLLVYAAIGRFSRYTADDFCWAGTLRIEGFFNAQVLYYTVYSPRYAFTFVVNLVELAGPAVVPALPVVAIIVWLGTLTWTFKQFGIATTRALLLAEVAAFATLQTAPDLPQSLYWQTGMLTYVLPLILATFLLGWIRRGIRHWWALAISGG
;
A
#
# COMPACT_ATOMS: atom_id res chain seq x y z
N MET A 1 -23.31 29.09 -21.21
CA MET A 1 -23.57 27.89 -20.37
C MET A 1 -24.83 28.15 -19.55
N SER A 2 -25.85 27.30 -19.67
CA SER A 2 -27.13 27.46 -18.94
C SER A 2 -26.95 27.21 -17.44
N ALA A 3 -27.69 27.93 -16.59
CA ALA A 3 -27.69 27.77 -15.13
C ALA A 3 -27.97 26.32 -14.67
N SER A 4 -28.75 25.56 -15.44
CA SER A 4 -29.03 24.14 -15.19
C SER A 4 -27.78 23.25 -15.32
N HIS A 5 -26.87 23.58 -16.22
CA HIS A 5 -25.62 22.84 -16.43
C HIS A 5 -24.63 23.09 -15.27
N ALA A 6 -24.56 24.34 -14.80
CA ALA A 6 -23.73 24.70 -13.65
C ALA A 6 -24.21 24.04 -12.33
N ALA A 7 -25.54 23.95 -12.14
CA ALA A 7 -26.13 23.24 -11.00
C ALA A 7 -25.82 21.73 -11.04
N GLY A 8 -25.92 21.10 -12.22
CA GLY A 8 -25.61 19.67 -12.39
C GLY A 8 -24.16 19.32 -12.07
N VAL A 9 -23.20 20.14 -12.51
CA VAL A 9 -21.77 19.94 -12.22
C VAL A 9 -21.47 20.06 -10.72
N ARG A 10 -22.11 21.02 -10.03
CA ARG A 10 -21.97 21.19 -8.58
C ARG A 10 -22.52 20.00 -7.80
N LEU A 11 -23.71 19.51 -8.17
CA LEU A 11 -24.31 18.34 -7.52
C LEU A 11 -23.45 17.10 -7.67
N LEU A 12 -22.88 16.86 -8.85
CA LEU A 12 -21.97 15.75 -9.09
C LEU A 12 -20.71 15.85 -8.22
N GLY A 13 -20.11 17.04 -8.11
CA GLY A 13 -18.95 17.26 -7.24
C GLY A 13 -19.25 17.01 -5.75
N MET A 14 -20.42 17.42 -5.27
CA MET A 14 -20.88 17.15 -3.90
C MET A 14 -21.06 15.64 -3.66
N ALA A 15 -21.72 14.94 -4.59
CA ALA A 15 -21.92 13.51 -4.51
C ALA A 15 -20.59 12.73 -4.49
N GLN A 16 -19.63 13.13 -5.34
CA GLN A 16 -18.28 12.55 -5.34
C GLN A 16 -17.55 12.75 -4.01
N SER A 17 -17.67 13.95 -3.42
CA SER A 17 -17.03 14.26 -2.14
C SER A 17 -17.65 13.46 -0.99
N ALA A 18 -18.98 13.33 -0.98
CA ALA A 18 -19.70 12.53 0.01
C ALA A 18 -19.33 11.04 -0.08
N LEU A 19 -19.23 10.50 -1.30
CA LEU A 19 -18.78 9.12 -1.52
C LEU A 19 -17.33 8.92 -1.05
N GLY A 20 -16.43 9.85 -1.38
CA GLY A 20 -15.04 9.78 -0.94
C GLY A 20 -14.92 9.79 0.59
N ALA A 21 -15.65 10.69 1.26
CA ALA A 21 -15.69 10.72 2.72
C ALA A 21 -16.22 9.40 3.33
N ALA A 22 -17.26 8.81 2.72
CA ALA A 22 -17.82 7.54 3.17
C ALA A 22 -16.84 6.36 3.02
N LEU A 23 -16.05 6.33 1.94
CA LEU A 23 -15.03 5.31 1.70
C LEU A 23 -13.75 5.52 2.52
N ALA A 24 -13.38 6.78 2.77
CA ALA A 24 -12.23 7.12 3.59
C ALA A 24 -12.44 6.73 5.06
N MET A 25 -13.67 6.80 5.57
CA MET A 25 -13.98 6.49 6.97
C MET A 25 -13.52 5.08 7.42
N PRO A 26 -13.90 3.96 6.79
CA PRO A 26 -13.41 2.65 7.22
C PRO A 26 -11.88 2.52 7.12
N LEU A 27 -11.25 3.14 6.12
CA LEU A 27 -9.78 3.16 6.00
C LEU A 27 -9.12 3.93 7.15
N LEU A 28 -9.71 5.05 7.59
CA LEU A 28 -9.27 5.79 8.77
C LEU A 28 -9.44 4.96 10.05
N VAL A 29 -10.52 4.20 10.18
CA VAL A 29 -10.72 3.29 11.31
C VAL A 29 -9.64 2.21 11.33
N TYR A 30 -9.35 1.57 10.20
CA TYR A 30 -8.26 0.59 10.12
C TYR A 30 -6.90 1.20 10.49
N ALA A 31 -6.60 2.39 9.97
CA ALA A 31 -5.37 3.11 10.34
C ALA A 31 -5.31 3.42 11.85
N ALA A 32 -6.43 3.85 12.45
CA ALA A 32 -6.51 4.18 13.87
C ALA A 32 -6.33 2.96 14.78
N ILE A 33 -6.92 1.82 14.41
CA ILE A 33 -6.73 0.54 15.14
C ILE A 33 -5.27 0.11 15.12
N GLY A 34 -4.56 0.37 14.01
CA GLY A 34 -3.14 0.05 13.86
C GLY A 34 -2.24 0.63 14.96
N ARG A 35 -2.65 1.72 15.62
CA ARG A 35 -1.91 2.29 16.77
C ARG A 35 -1.77 1.32 17.95
N PHE A 36 -2.63 0.31 18.02
CA PHE A 36 -2.58 -0.72 19.06
C PHE A 36 -1.76 -1.96 18.66
N SER A 37 -1.26 -2.01 17.41
CA SER A 37 -0.40 -3.10 16.94
C SER A 37 0.90 -3.16 17.71
N ARG A 38 1.35 -4.39 18.00
CA ARG A 38 2.59 -4.73 18.68
C ARG A 38 3.20 -5.94 18.00
N TYR A 39 4.45 -6.26 18.32
CA TYR A 39 5.01 -7.56 17.94
C TYR A 39 4.09 -8.68 18.37
N THR A 40 3.87 -9.59 17.44
CA THR A 40 3.10 -10.80 17.65
C THR A 40 3.76 -11.95 16.90
N ALA A 41 3.54 -13.16 17.40
CA ALA A 41 4.05 -14.40 16.81
C ALA A 41 5.53 -14.28 16.42
N ASP A 42 5.82 -14.47 15.14
CA ASP A 42 7.16 -14.60 14.59
C ASP A 42 7.98 -13.30 14.68
N ASP A 43 7.34 -12.14 14.84
CA ASP A 43 8.03 -10.83 14.90
C ASP A 43 9.14 -10.84 15.96
N PHE A 44 8.88 -11.48 17.11
CA PHE A 44 9.89 -11.65 18.17
C PHE A 44 11.07 -12.50 17.74
N CYS A 45 10.85 -13.56 16.95
CA CYS A 45 11.90 -14.43 16.44
C CYS A 45 12.77 -13.72 15.40
N TRP A 46 12.15 -12.91 14.54
CA TRP A 46 12.87 -12.05 13.59
C TRP A 46 13.75 -11.03 14.30
N ALA A 47 13.18 -10.28 15.25
CA ALA A 47 13.90 -9.32 16.06
C ALA A 47 15.05 -9.96 16.86
N GLY A 48 14.79 -11.10 17.50
CA GLY A 48 15.75 -11.83 18.32
C GLY A 48 16.94 -12.33 17.51
N THR A 49 16.68 -12.94 16.35
CA THR A 49 17.73 -13.40 15.44
C THR A 49 18.55 -12.23 14.90
N LEU A 50 17.90 -11.15 14.49
CA LEU A 50 18.61 -9.94 14.05
C LEU A 50 19.53 -9.39 15.14
N ARG A 51 19.09 -9.40 16.40
CA ARG A 51 19.87 -8.93 17.55
C ARG A 51 21.07 -9.82 17.86
N ILE A 52 20.93 -11.13 17.71
CA ILE A 52 21.99 -12.11 18.03
C ILE A 52 23.02 -12.17 16.89
N GLU A 53 22.55 -12.31 15.65
CA GLU A 53 23.41 -12.57 14.48
C GLU A 53 23.94 -11.27 13.83
N GLY A 54 23.20 -10.17 13.96
CA GLY A 54 23.41 -8.96 13.16
C GLY A 54 22.82 -9.08 11.75
N PHE A 55 22.70 -7.94 11.06
CA PHE A 55 21.89 -7.84 9.83
C PHE A 55 22.29 -8.81 8.71
N PHE A 56 23.58 -8.86 8.35
CA PHE A 56 24.06 -9.69 7.24
C PHE A 56 24.06 -11.18 7.58
N ASN A 57 24.52 -11.57 8.77
CA ASN A 57 24.52 -12.97 9.18
C ASN A 57 23.09 -13.51 9.36
N ALA A 58 22.16 -12.68 9.84
CA ALA A 58 20.75 -13.06 9.88
C ALA A 58 20.21 -13.39 8.48
N GLN A 59 20.61 -12.64 7.42
CA GLN A 59 20.21 -13.00 6.04
C GLN A 59 20.75 -14.38 5.64
N VAL A 60 22.02 -14.66 5.92
CA VAL A 60 22.64 -15.95 5.61
C VAL A 60 21.92 -17.06 6.36
N LEU A 61 21.73 -16.92 7.67
CA LEU A 61 21.06 -17.88 8.52
C LEU A 61 19.65 -18.20 8.00
N TYR A 62 18.85 -17.17 7.71
CA TYR A 62 17.50 -17.37 7.22
C TYR A 62 17.47 -18.07 5.86
N TYR A 63 18.35 -17.66 4.94
CA TYR A 63 18.43 -18.27 3.62
C TYR A 63 18.84 -19.74 3.68
N THR A 64 19.78 -20.11 4.55
CA THR A 64 20.31 -21.48 4.61
C THR A 64 19.50 -22.43 5.50
N VAL A 65 18.82 -21.92 6.54
CA VAL A 65 18.20 -22.76 7.59
C VAL A 65 16.68 -22.69 7.62
N TYR A 66 16.07 -21.58 7.20
CA TYR A 66 14.64 -21.35 7.44
C TYR A 66 13.82 -21.15 6.17
N SER A 67 14.17 -20.19 5.32
CA SER A 67 13.37 -19.83 4.16
C SER A 67 14.21 -19.20 3.05
N PRO A 68 14.05 -19.64 1.78
CA PRO A 68 14.78 -19.07 0.64
C PRO A 68 14.23 -17.69 0.21
N ARG A 69 13.24 -17.13 0.92
CA ARG A 69 12.58 -15.85 0.59
C ARG A 69 13.49 -14.65 0.95
N TYR A 70 14.63 -14.54 0.30
CA TYR A 70 15.67 -13.55 0.60
C TYR A 70 15.16 -12.09 0.57
N ALA A 71 14.26 -11.74 -0.37
CA ALA A 71 13.71 -10.39 -0.44
C ALA A 71 12.82 -10.08 0.79
N PHE A 72 12.05 -11.07 1.23
CA PHE A 72 11.22 -10.94 2.43
C PHE A 72 12.07 -10.81 3.69
N THR A 73 13.06 -11.70 3.89
CA THR A 73 13.95 -11.67 5.06
C THR A 73 14.75 -10.37 5.14
N PHE A 74 15.18 -9.86 3.99
CA PHE A 74 15.88 -8.59 3.89
C PHE A 74 15.00 -7.43 4.37
N VAL A 75 13.78 -7.35 3.86
CA VAL A 75 12.84 -6.27 4.22
C VAL A 75 12.39 -6.37 5.67
N VAL A 76 12.09 -7.57 6.17
CA VAL A 76 11.74 -7.78 7.59
C VAL A 76 12.88 -7.30 8.47
N ASN A 77 14.10 -7.77 8.25
CA ASN A 77 15.25 -7.36 9.07
C ASN A 77 15.53 -5.85 8.95
N LEU A 78 15.23 -5.22 7.80
CA LEU A 78 15.37 -3.77 7.63
C LEU A 78 14.37 -3.00 8.50
N VAL A 79 13.12 -3.46 8.58
CA VAL A 79 12.10 -2.88 9.45
C VAL A 79 12.45 -3.13 10.92
N GLU A 80 12.93 -4.31 11.26
CA GLU A 80 13.36 -4.70 12.60
C GLU A 80 14.52 -3.85 13.14
N LEU A 81 15.36 -3.26 12.27
CA LEU A 81 16.37 -2.29 12.72
C LEU A 81 15.76 -1.04 13.38
N ALA A 82 14.53 -0.66 13.03
CA ALA A 82 13.80 0.43 13.68
C ALA A 82 13.22 0.01 15.05
N GLY A 83 13.18 -1.30 15.32
CA GLY A 83 12.66 -1.89 16.55
C GLY A 83 11.14 -1.85 16.67
N PRO A 84 10.58 -2.39 17.77
CA PRO A 84 9.15 -2.63 17.94
C PRO A 84 8.29 -1.37 17.98
N ALA A 85 8.90 -0.21 18.23
CA ALA A 85 8.20 1.07 18.27
C ALA A 85 7.65 1.50 16.90
N VAL A 86 8.12 0.91 15.80
CA VAL A 86 7.61 1.21 14.45
C VAL A 86 6.25 0.56 14.18
N VAL A 87 5.96 -0.57 14.81
CA VAL A 87 4.80 -1.43 14.50
C VAL A 87 3.47 -0.69 14.55
N PRO A 88 3.17 0.16 15.57
CA PRO A 88 1.95 0.96 15.59
C PRO A 88 1.75 1.89 14.39
N ALA A 89 2.85 2.32 13.75
CA ALA A 89 2.80 3.24 12.62
C ALA A 89 2.68 2.51 11.27
N LEU A 90 3.01 1.22 11.21
CA LEU A 90 3.05 0.49 9.95
C LEU A 90 1.69 0.43 9.23
N PRO A 91 0.54 0.17 9.90
CA PRO A 91 -0.75 0.10 9.21
C PRO A 91 -1.15 1.43 8.55
N VAL A 92 -0.95 2.56 9.24
CA VAL A 92 -1.25 3.89 8.66
C VAL A 92 -0.33 4.22 7.51
N VAL A 93 0.97 3.90 7.62
CA VAL A 93 1.94 4.08 6.53
C VAL A 93 1.56 3.22 5.33
N ALA A 94 1.22 1.94 5.55
CA ALA A 94 0.82 1.04 4.48
C ALA A 94 -0.42 1.54 3.74
N ILE A 95 -1.47 1.97 4.45
CA ILE A 95 -2.69 2.50 3.83
C ILE A 95 -2.40 3.78 3.03
N ILE A 96 -1.66 4.74 3.59
CA ILE A 96 -1.32 6.00 2.90
C ILE A 96 -0.49 5.73 1.64
N VAL A 97 0.57 4.93 1.77
CA VAL A 97 1.44 4.58 0.64
C VAL A 97 0.65 3.85 -0.43
N TRP A 98 -0.24 2.93 -0.04
CA TRP A 98 -1.04 2.19 -1.01
C TRP A 98 -2.07 3.07 -1.72
N LEU A 99 -2.80 3.93 -1.01
CA LEU A 99 -3.73 4.90 -1.61
C LEU A 99 -3.02 5.84 -2.57
N GLY A 100 -1.85 6.36 -2.18
CA GLY A 100 -1.01 7.18 -3.05
C GLY A 100 -0.58 6.45 -4.31
N THR A 101 -0.15 5.19 -4.16
CA THR A 101 0.29 4.33 -5.27
C THR A 101 -0.86 3.99 -6.21
N LEU A 102 -2.02 3.57 -5.69
CA LEU A 102 -3.23 3.31 -6.48
C LEU A 102 -3.68 4.56 -7.24
N THR A 103 -3.77 5.70 -6.55
CA THR A 103 -4.17 6.98 -7.16
C THR A 103 -3.21 7.36 -8.28
N TRP A 104 -1.90 7.24 -8.05
CA TRP A 104 -0.89 7.51 -9.07
C TRP A 104 -1.00 6.55 -10.25
N THR A 105 -1.20 5.26 -10.00
CA THR A 105 -1.37 4.23 -11.04
C THR A 105 -2.59 4.52 -11.89
N PHE A 106 -3.76 4.79 -11.32
CA PHE A 106 -4.97 5.15 -12.06
C PHE A 106 -4.79 6.41 -12.93
N LYS A 107 -4.05 7.41 -12.46
CA LYS A 107 -3.71 8.59 -13.28
C LYS A 107 -2.88 8.23 -14.51
N GLN A 108 -2.05 7.19 -14.45
CA GLN A 108 -1.30 6.73 -15.64
C GLN A 108 -2.23 6.20 -16.73
N PHE A 109 -3.41 5.69 -16.36
CA PHE A 109 -4.48 5.29 -17.29
C PHE A 109 -5.36 6.45 -17.77
N GLY A 110 -5.03 7.71 -17.43
CA GLY A 110 -5.77 8.89 -17.89
C GLY A 110 -6.98 9.25 -17.02
N ILE A 111 -7.12 8.63 -15.86
CA ILE A 111 -8.22 8.93 -14.93
C ILE A 111 -7.90 10.24 -14.19
N ALA A 112 -8.86 11.17 -14.15
CA ALA A 112 -8.72 12.43 -13.43
C ALA A 112 -8.47 12.21 -11.93
N THR A 113 -7.65 13.04 -11.29
CA THR A 113 -7.17 12.85 -9.90
C THR A 113 -8.28 12.52 -8.90
N THR A 114 -9.40 13.26 -8.90
CA THR A 114 -10.52 13.01 -7.97
C THR A 114 -11.14 11.63 -8.16
N ARG A 115 -11.33 11.20 -9.41
CA ARG A 115 -11.86 9.86 -9.72
C ARG A 115 -10.82 8.77 -9.44
N ALA A 116 -9.54 9.06 -9.67
CA ALA A 116 -8.45 8.14 -9.35
C ALA A 116 -8.34 7.89 -7.84
N LEU A 117 -8.52 8.93 -7.03
CA LEU A 117 -8.55 8.79 -5.56
C LEU A 117 -9.76 7.98 -5.12
N LEU A 118 -10.96 8.26 -5.64
CA LEU A 118 -12.16 7.47 -5.34
C LEU A 118 -11.98 5.98 -5.70
N LEU A 119 -11.41 5.69 -6.87
CA LEU A 119 -11.12 4.31 -7.27
C LEU A 119 -10.05 3.67 -6.39
N ALA A 120 -9.06 4.43 -5.92
CA ALA A 120 -8.06 3.96 -4.98
C ALA A 120 -8.68 3.60 -3.63
N GLU A 121 -9.57 4.46 -3.10
CA GLU A 121 -10.31 4.20 -1.87
C GLU A 121 -11.19 2.96 -2.01
N VAL A 122 -11.95 2.82 -3.11
CA VAL A 122 -12.76 1.63 -3.38
C VAL A 122 -11.88 0.37 -3.43
N ALA A 123 -10.77 0.40 -4.18
CA ALA A 123 -9.89 -0.76 -4.33
C ALA A 123 -9.24 -1.16 -3.01
N ALA A 124 -8.72 -0.20 -2.24
CA ALA A 124 -8.10 -0.47 -0.94
C ALA A 124 -9.14 -0.97 0.07
N PHE A 125 -10.29 -0.30 0.18
CA PHE A 125 -11.36 -0.68 1.09
C PHE A 125 -11.90 -2.07 0.76
N ALA A 126 -12.26 -2.33 -0.50
CA ALA A 126 -12.77 -3.63 -0.92
C ALA A 126 -11.76 -4.73 -0.60
N THR A 127 -10.48 -4.52 -0.91
CA THR A 127 -9.44 -5.53 -0.65
C THR A 127 -9.27 -5.83 0.83
N LEU A 128 -9.23 -4.81 1.70
CA LEU A 128 -9.09 -4.99 3.15
C LEU A 128 -10.36 -5.61 3.76
N GLN A 129 -11.54 -5.19 3.32
CA GLN A 129 -12.82 -5.70 3.82
C GLN A 129 -13.05 -7.17 3.41
N THR A 130 -12.52 -7.61 2.26
CA THR A 130 -12.61 -9.00 1.80
C THR A 130 -11.39 -9.84 2.14
N ALA A 131 -10.42 -9.30 2.88
CA ALA A 131 -9.25 -10.06 3.31
C ALA A 131 -9.70 -11.22 4.22
N PRO A 132 -9.28 -12.49 3.95
CA PRO A 132 -9.68 -13.63 4.77
C PRO A 132 -9.31 -13.47 6.25
N ASP A 133 -8.15 -12.84 6.51
CA ASP A 133 -7.69 -12.48 7.85
C ASP A 133 -7.05 -11.08 7.79
N LEU A 134 -7.85 -10.07 8.13
CA LEU A 134 -7.40 -8.68 8.17
C LEU A 134 -6.35 -8.44 9.26
N PRO A 135 -6.49 -8.94 10.51
CA PRO A 135 -5.43 -8.84 11.52
C PRO A 135 -4.07 -9.37 11.07
N GLN A 136 -4.04 -10.55 10.45
CA GLN A 136 -2.83 -11.15 9.92
C GLN A 136 -2.26 -10.33 8.76
N SER A 137 -3.11 -9.76 7.92
CA SER A 137 -2.65 -9.06 6.71
C SER A 137 -2.20 -7.63 6.97
N LEU A 138 -2.82 -6.92 7.92
CA LEU A 138 -2.61 -5.48 8.10
C LEU A 138 -1.94 -5.13 9.43
N TYR A 139 -2.28 -5.82 10.53
CA TYR A 139 -1.84 -5.43 11.87
C TYR A 139 -0.61 -6.20 12.37
N TRP A 140 -0.37 -7.39 11.83
CA TRP A 140 0.85 -8.17 12.05
C TRP A 140 1.96 -7.67 11.12
N GLN A 141 3.14 -7.33 11.66
CA GLN A 141 4.22 -6.74 10.89
C GLN A 141 4.69 -7.66 9.76
N THR A 142 5.11 -8.88 10.09
CA THR A 142 5.64 -9.82 9.08
C THR A 142 4.54 -10.28 8.11
N GLY A 143 3.30 -10.38 8.55
CA GLY A 143 2.14 -10.58 7.67
C GLY A 143 1.94 -9.44 6.67
N MET A 144 1.96 -8.19 7.12
CA MET A 144 1.84 -7.01 6.26
C MET A 144 2.98 -6.91 5.23
N LEU A 145 4.20 -7.25 5.63
CA LEU A 145 5.35 -7.33 4.70
C LEU A 145 5.23 -8.50 3.71
N THR A 146 4.47 -9.55 4.06
CA THR A 146 4.20 -10.69 3.18
C THR A 146 3.05 -10.41 2.20
N TYR A 147 2.02 -9.67 2.61
CA TYR A 147 0.78 -9.53 1.82
C TYR A 147 0.58 -8.12 1.26
N VAL A 148 0.60 -7.09 2.11
CA VAL A 148 0.27 -5.71 1.71
C VAL A 148 1.42 -5.06 0.94
N LEU A 149 2.67 -5.23 1.39
CA LEU A 149 3.82 -4.65 0.69
C LEU A 149 3.93 -5.15 -0.77
N PRO A 150 3.83 -6.45 -1.07
CA PRO A 150 3.81 -6.92 -2.45
C PRO A 150 2.64 -6.35 -3.28
N LEU A 151 1.45 -6.17 -2.69
CA LEU A 151 0.32 -5.52 -3.37
C LEU A 151 0.63 -4.07 -3.74
N ILE A 152 1.25 -3.31 -2.83
CA ILE A 152 1.72 -1.95 -3.11
C ILE A 152 2.72 -1.96 -4.27
N LEU A 153 3.75 -2.81 -4.19
CA LEU A 153 4.80 -2.89 -5.20
C LEU A 153 4.26 -3.33 -6.57
N ALA A 154 3.35 -4.31 -6.61
CA ALA A 154 2.68 -4.74 -7.83
C ALA A 154 1.84 -3.61 -8.44
N THR A 155 1.08 -2.88 -7.61
CA THR A 155 0.29 -1.73 -8.05
C THR A 155 1.19 -0.62 -8.63
N PHE A 156 2.33 -0.36 -7.99
CA PHE A 156 3.32 0.59 -8.47
C PHE A 156 3.91 0.13 -9.81
N LEU A 157 4.31 -1.14 -9.93
CA LEU A 157 4.88 -1.69 -11.15
C LEU A 157 3.92 -1.55 -12.34
N LEU A 158 2.63 -1.78 -12.14
CA LEU A 158 1.60 -1.58 -13.17
C LEU A 158 1.54 -0.13 -13.64
N GLY A 159 1.52 0.82 -12.71
CA GLY A 159 1.55 2.25 -13.05
C GLY A 159 2.84 2.64 -13.77
N TRP A 160 3.98 2.09 -13.35
CA TRP A 160 5.29 2.34 -13.94
C TRP A 160 5.36 1.86 -15.38
N ILE A 161 4.95 0.62 -15.65
CA ILE A 161 4.87 0.06 -17.01
C ILE A 161 3.96 0.93 -17.88
N ARG A 162 2.77 1.28 -17.38
CA ARG A 162 1.82 2.12 -18.13
C ARG A 162 2.39 3.48 -18.48
N ARG A 163 3.11 4.13 -17.55
CA ARG A 163 3.80 5.41 -17.78
C ARG A 163 4.90 5.26 -18.83
N GLY A 164 5.71 4.22 -18.73
CA GLY A 164 6.76 3.90 -19.69
C GLY A 164 6.19 3.79 -21.11
N ILE A 165 5.15 2.98 -21.29
CA ILE A 165 4.46 2.84 -22.58
C ILE A 165 4.06 4.21 -23.15
N ARG A 166 3.40 5.10 -22.40
CA ARG A 166 3.03 6.45 -22.91
C ARG A 166 4.22 7.24 -23.44
N HIS A 167 5.35 7.15 -22.74
CA HIS A 167 6.56 7.88 -23.11
C HIS A 167 7.17 7.34 -24.42
N TRP A 168 7.30 6.02 -24.55
CA TRP A 168 7.84 5.39 -25.76
C TRP A 168 6.98 5.63 -27.00
N TRP A 169 5.65 5.58 -26.86
CA TRP A 169 4.73 5.89 -27.95
C TRP A 169 4.80 7.35 -28.40
N ALA A 170 4.99 8.30 -27.47
CA ALA A 170 5.16 9.70 -27.82
C ALA A 170 6.41 9.94 -28.67
N LEU A 171 7.53 9.31 -28.31
CA LEU A 171 8.78 9.39 -29.08
C LEU A 171 8.65 8.80 -30.48
N ALA A 172 7.96 7.66 -30.61
CA ALA A 172 7.76 7.00 -31.90
C ALA A 172 6.94 7.85 -32.90
N ILE A 173 6.00 8.66 -32.41
CA ILE A 173 5.16 9.53 -33.25
C ILE A 173 5.89 10.85 -33.59
N SER A 174 6.75 11.36 -32.70
CA SER A 174 7.47 12.63 -32.92
C SER A 174 8.75 12.51 -33.76
N GLY A 175 9.17 11.28 -34.09
CA GLY A 175 10.42 10.99 -34.81
C GLY A 175 10.26 10.54 -36.26
N GLY A 176 9.10 10.81 -36.89
CA GLY A 176 8.82 10.54 -38.31
C GLY A 176 8.56 11.80 -39.11
#